data_AF-A0A355ULH5-F1
#
_entry.id   AF-A0A355ULH5-F1
#
_cell.length_a   1.000
_cell.length_b   1.000
_cell.length_c   1.000
_cell.angle_alpha   90.00
_cell.angle_beta   90.00
_cell.angle_gamma   90.00
#
_symmetry.space_group_name_H-M   'P 1'
#
loop_
_entity.id
_entity.type
_entity.pdbx_description
1 polymer ?
#
loop_
_entity_poly.entity_id
_entity_poly.type
_entity_poly.pdbx_seq_one_letter_code
_entity_poly.pdbx_strand_id
1 'polypeptide(L)'
;NGSQPSIAWLKAKSQVNQGYPVLSWQKLSNNLPSGFEGNCLGVTYVGGTQTTQYKIRYVEDLIYISNMVRNDTNYYNKYFQFQNDISFTDSSIYYNPIGDSNNNCFSGNIDGNGKIISNLTISKNDSVGLFGCISGATIQSLGIANSCSFTSNVNGGSLVCHASNSTINKCYSKASLAGNSTNSKIGGLAGYLNGTSINNCYSRNSITNSSSGSYSGGMVCSIDNNSTILNSYSSPVSFPTDGTRGILVGSIANCTNPSLNSYYDSTFNVSSMTILGTSLTLTQMRTLDFAMALNACQTNVWKWANGNNSLNNGLPMLNWEGIGEVLPFCGSSE
;
A
#
# COMPACT_ATOMS: atom_id res chain seq x y z
N ASN A 1 4.61 -56.23 17.96
CA ASN A 1 5.31 -55.02 17.49
C ASN A 1 4.66 -54.51 16.22
N GLY A 2 4.03 -53.33 16.31
CA GLY A 2 3.43 -52.65 15.17
C GLY A 2 1.99 -52.21 15.39
N SER A 3 1.67 -51.59 16.53
CA SER A 3 0.45 -50.80 16.67
C SER A 3 0.48 -49.71 15.60
N GLN A 4 -0.42 -49.77 14.62
CA GLN A 4 -0.62 -48.65 13.71
C GLN A 4 -0.95 -47.40 14.54
N PRO A 5 -0.28 -46.27 14.31
CA PRO A 5 -0.66 -45.03 14.96
C PRO A 5 -2.09 -44.69 14.51
N SER A 6 -2.95 -44.38 15.47
CA SER A 6 -4.29 -43.85 15.22
C SER A 6 -4.16 -42.62 14.34
N ILE A 7 -4.63 -42.74 13.09
CA ILE A 7 -4.71 -41.62 12.16
C ILE A 7 -5.77 -40.66 12.70
N ALA A 8 -5.32 -39.59 13.34
CA ALA A 8 -6.18 -38.46 13.69
C ALA A 8 -6.41 -37.64 12.42
N TRP A 9 -7.58 -37.82 11.80
CA TRP A 9 -8.03 -37.00 10.69
C TRP A 9 -8.48 -35.63 11.22
N LEU A 10 -7.73 -34.57 10.91
CA LEU A 10 -8.19 -33.20 11.12
C LEU A 10 -8.92 -32.72 9.86
N LYS A 11 -10.14 -32.23 10.04
CA LYS A 11 -11.00 -31.73 8.96
C LYS A 11 -10.38 -30.46 8.37
N ALA A 12 -9.76 -30.58 7.19
CA ALA A 12 -9.26 -29.45 6.43
C ALA A 12 -10.44 -28.53 6.04
N LYS A 13 -10.33 -27.22 6.32
CA LYS A 13 -11.22 -26.22 5.74
C LYS A 13 -10.65 -25.81 4.36
N SER A 14 -11.18 -26.47 3.33
CA SER A 14 -11.30 -26.14 1.90
C SER A 14 -10.23 -25.38 1.09
N GLN A 15 -9.04 -24.98 1.56
CA GLN A 15 -8.14 -24.17 0.68
C GLN A 15 -6.63 -24.46 0.73
N VAL A 16 -6.23 -25.62 1.23
CA VAL A 16 -4.87 -26.16 0.97
C VAL A 16 -5.01 -27.34 0.00
N ASN A 17 -4.08 -27.56 -0.94
CA ASN A 17 -4.17 -28.59 -1.99
C ASN A 17 -5.46 -28.51 -2.84
N GLN A 18 -5.78 -27.35 -3.44
CA GLN A 18 -7.08 -27.11 -4.11
C GLN A 18 -8.31 -27.41 -3.22
N GLY A 19 -8.11 -27.45 -1.90
CA GLY A 19 -9.12 -27.78 -0.90
C GLY A 19 -9.09 -29.19 -0.30
N TYR A 20 -8.12 -30.03 -0.68
CA TYR A 20 -7.90 -31.37 -0.10
C TYR A 20 -6.98 -31.38 1.13
N PRO A 21 -7.11 -32.34 2.07
CA PRO A 21 -6.22 -32.47 3.22
C PRO A 21 -4.76 -32.73 2.81
N VAL A 22 -3.80 -32.16 3.57
CA VAL A 22 -2.35 -32.40 3.44
C VAL A 22 -1.88 -33.34 4.55
N LEU A 23 -0.94 -34.23 4.25
CA LEU A 23 -0.40 -35.17 5.23
C LEU A 23 0.66 -34.49 6.10
N SER A 24 0.65 -34.78 7.40
CA SER A 24 1.51 -34.13 8.40
C SER A 24 3.02 -34.25 8.15
N TRP A 25 3.45 -35.19 7.30
CA TRP A 25 4.84 -35.43 6.96
C TRP A 25 5.29 -34.76 5.64
N GLN A 26 4.39 -34.13 4.88
CA GLN A 26 4.68 -33.47 3.58
C GLN A 26 5.33 -32.07 3.71
N LYS A 27 6.06 -31.81 4.80
CA LYS A 27 6.96 -30.66 5.03
C LYS A 27 7.12 -29.71 3.82
N LEU A 28 6.36 -28.61 3.77
CA LEU A 28 6.86 -27.36 3.20
C LEU A 28 7.79 -26.73 4.24
N SER A 29 8.91 -27.38 4.49
CA SER A 29 9.98 -26.80 5.30
C SER A 29 11.31 -27.04 4.64
N ASN A 30 12.03 -25.95 4.43
CA ASN A 30 13.40 -25.87 4.91
C ASN A 30 13.46 -24.64 5.83
N ASN A 31 13.63 -24.90 7.13
CA ASN A 31 13.85 -23.93 8.21
C ASN A 31 12.69 -22.99 8.60
N LEU A 32 11.63 -23.55 9.18
CA LEU A 32 10.70 -22.75 9.98
C LEU A 32 11.21 -22.68 11.43
N PRO A 33 11.30 -21.49 12.06
CA PRO A 33 11.68 -21.34 13.47
C PRO A 33 10.75 -22.13 14.40
N SER A 34 11.26 -22.52 15.57
CA SER A 34 10.43 -23.06 16.66
C SER A 34 9.29 -22.08 16.98
N GLY A 35 8.03 -22.51 16.80
CA GLY A 35 6.83 -21.66 16.93
C GLY A 35 5.93 -21.61 15.68
N PHE A 36 6.35 -22.24 14.59
CA PHE A 36 5.57 -22.38 13.35
C PHE A 36 4.63 -23.59 13.41
N GLU A 37 3.68 -23.59 14.35
CA GLU A 37 2.47 -24.40 14.21
C GLU A 37 1.51 -23.66 13.29
N GLY A 38 1.16 -24.28 12.15
CA GLY A 38 0.29 -23.75 11.11
C GLY A 38 -1.07 -23.31 11.63
N ASN A 39 -1.14 -22.07 12.11
CA ASN A 39 -2.32 -21.46 12.68
C ASN A 39 -2.35 -19.96 12.32
N CYS A 40 -2.19 -19.66 11.02
CA CYS A 40 -1.96 -18.31 10.47
C CYS A 40 -3.08 -17.27 10.69
N LEU A 41 -4.14 -17.57 11.43
CA LEU A 41 -5.08 -16.56 11.95
C LEU A 41 -5.62 -16.91 13.35
N GLY A 42 -4.96 -17.81 14.09
CA GLY A 42 -5.45 -18.29 15.38
C GLY A 42 -6.75 -19.10 15.24
N VAL A 43 -6.65 -20.43 15.28
CA VAL A 43 -7.77 -21.32 15.59
C VAL A 43 -8.09 -21.15 17.07
N THR A 44 -8.73 -20.03 17.33
CA THR A 44 -9.70 -19.78 18.38
C THR A 44 -10.50 -18.64 17.76
N TYR A 45 -11.82 -18.78 17.64
CA TYR A 45 -12.75 -17.81 17.04
C TYR A 45 -12.78 -16.41 17.73
N VAL A 46 -11.70 -16.03 18.42
CA VAL A 46 -11.54 -14.92 19.36
C VAL A 46 -10.61 -13.82 18.80
N GLY A 47 -10.09 -13.99 17.57
CA GLY A 47 -9.23 -13.02 16.89
C GLY A 47 -9.92 -12.17 15.82
N GLY A 48 -9.24 -11.13 15.36
CA GLY A 48 -9.73 -10.19 14.35
C GLY A 48 -10.73 -9.18 14.88
N THR A 49 -10.74 -8.92 16.20
CA THR A 49 -11.44 -7.75 16.78
C THR A 49 -10.47 -6.57 16.87
N GLN A 50 -10.99 -5.37 17.15
CA GLN A 50 -10.16 -4.18 17.33
C GLN A 50 -9.13 -4.33 18.46
N THR A 51 -9.45 -5.09 19.51
CA THR A 51 -8.58 -5.32 20.68
C THR A 51 -7.72 -6.58 20.56
N THR A 52 -8.13 -7.54 19.73
CA THR A 52 -7.45 -8.82 19.53
C THR A 52 -7.28 -9.07 18.04
N GLN A 53 -6.35 -8.35 17.42
CA GLN A 53 -6.16 -8.36 15.96
C GLN A 53 -5.47 -9.64 15.48
N TYR A 54 -5.73 -10.02 14.23
CA TYR A 54 -4.91 -11.03 13.55
C TYR A 54 -3.49 -10.50 13.34
N LYS A 55 -2.49 -11.34 13.53
CA LYS A 55 -1.08 -10.93 13.48
C LYS A 55 -0.46 -11.35 12.15
N ILE A 56 0.01 -10.38 11.37
CA ILE A 56 0.78 -10.60 10.15
C ILE A 56 2.26 -10.54 10.53
N ARG A 57 2.93 -11.69 10.51
CA ARG A 57 4.33 -11.83 10.95
C ARG A 57 5.26 -12.22 9.83
N TYR A 58 4.76 -12.96 8.84
CA TYR A 58 5.54 -13.57 7.77
C TYR A 58 4.88 -13.38 6.41
N VAL A 59 5.65 -13.61 5.35
CA VAL A 59 5.17 -13.48 3.96
C VAL A 59 4.02 -14.46 3.68
N GLU A 60 4.07 -15.64 4.30
CA GLU A 60 3.05 -16.68 4.21
C GLU A 60 1.69 -16.21 4.76
N ASP A 61 1.65 -15.34 5.76
CA ASP A 61 0.40 -14.79 6.30
C ASP A 61 -0.31 -13.93 5.24
N LEU A 62 0.44 -13.13 4.48
CA LEU A 62 -0.10 -12.33 3.38
C LEU A 62 -0.54 -13.18 2.20
N ILE A 63 0.23 -14.23 1.86
CA ILE A 63 -0.16 -15.20 0.83
C ILE A 63 -1.46 -15.90 1.23
N TYR A 64 -1.58 -16.29 2.50
CA TYR A 64 -2.79 -16.88 3.05
C TYR A 64 -3.99 -15.93 2.94
N ILE A 65 -3.85 -14.68 3.41
CA ILE A 65 -4.92 -13.67 3.29
C ILE A 65 -5.32 -13.47 1.83
N SER A 66 -4.36 -13.37 0.91
CA SER A 66 -4.63 -13.25 -0.53
C SER A 66 -5.46 -14.42 -1.07
N ASN A 67 -5.12 -15.65 -0.68
CA ASN A 67 -5.85 -16.84 -1.11
C ASN A 67 -7.25 -16.91 -0.52
N MET A 68 -7.42 -16.54 0.75
CA MET A 68 -8.74 -16.50 1.38
C MET A 68 -9.65 -15.47 0.72
N VAL A 69 -9.13 -14.27 0.40
CA VAL A 69 -9.92 -13.24 -0.30
C VAL A 69 -10.31 -13.69 -1.70
N ARG A 70 -9.38 -14.30 -2.44
CA ARG A 70 -9.66 -14.87 -3.76
C ARG A 70 -10.79 -15.90 -3.73
N ASN A 71 -10.90 -16.64 -2.64
CA ASN A 71 -11.94 -17.63 -2.42
C ASN A 71 -13.06 -17.12 -1.49
N ASP A 72 -13.56 -15.92 -1.80
CA ASP A 72 -14.79 -15.31 -1.28
C ASP A 72 -14.80 -14.90 0.21
N THR A 73 -13.64 -14.74 0.84
CA THR A 73 -13.55 -14.16 2.20
C THR A 73 -13.23 -12.66 2.15
N ASN A 74 -14.19 -11.78 2.42
CA ASN A 74 -13.95 -10.34 2.37
C ASN A 74 -13.33 -9.72 3.64
N TYR A 75 -13.31 -10.45 4.78
CA TYR A 75 -12.81 -9.94 6.07
C TYR A 75 -13.49 -8.68 6.61
N TYR A 76 -14.76 -8.44 6.26
CA TYR A 76 -15.54 -7.32 6.80
C TYR A 76 -15.49 -7.26 8.33
N ASN A 77 -15.20 -6.08 8.87
CA ASN A 77 -15.05 -5.81 10.31
C ASN A 77 -14.02 -6.72 11.02
N LYS A 78 -13.01 -7.20 10.29
CA LYS A 78 -11.85 -7.89 10.85
C LYS A 78 -10.63 -6.99 10.88
N TYR A 79 -9.79 -7.18 11.89
CA TYR A 79 -8.63 -6.35 12.13
C TYR A 79 -7.36 -7.19 12.07
N PHE A 80 -6.34 -6.64 11.42
CA PHE A 80 -5.03 -7.24 11.26
C PHE A 80 -3.96 -6.23 11.67
N GLN A 81 -2.87 -6.72 12.22
CA GLN A 81 -1.73 -5.90 12.58
C GLN A 81 -0.42 -6.58 12.17
N PHE A 82 0.42 -5.83 11.48
CA PHE A 82 1.78 -6.24 11.17
C PHE A 82 2.63 -6.26 12.45
N GLN A 83 3.39 -7.33 12.64
CA GLN A 83 4.34 -7.45 13.75
C GLN A 83 5.78 -7.23 13.27
N ASN A 84 6.05 -7.54 12.00
CA ASN A 84 7.37 -7.46 11.39
C ASN A 84 7.28 -6.77 10.04
N ASP A 85 8.43 -6.27 9.59
CA ASP A 85 8.63 -5.99 8.16
C ASP A 85 8.56 -7.30 7.39
N ILE A 86 7.94 -7.27 6.20
CA ILE A 86 7.76 -8.45 5.37
C ILE A 86 8.57 -8.29 4.09
N SER A 87 9.42 -9.27 3.81
CA SER A 87 10.18 -9.37 2.57
C SER A 87 9.65 -10.51 1.71
N PHE A 88 9.44 -10.24 0.42
CA PHE A 88 9.00 -11.22 -0.59
C PHE A 88 10.15 -11.83 -1.39
N THR A 89 11.38 -11.79 -0.86
CA THR A 89 12.55 -12.46 -1.47
C THR A 89 12.19 -13.92 -1.80
N ASP A 90 12.26 -14.28 -3.08
CA ASP A 90 11.89 -15.58 -3.66
C ASP A 90 10.41 -16.03 -3.47
N SER A 91 9.56 -15.22 -2.82
CA SER A 91 8.17 -15.55 -2.51
C SER A 91 7.15 -14.83 -3.39
N SER A 92 7.59 -13.84 -4.18
CA SER A 92 6.71 -13.04 -5.06
C SER A 92 5.87 -13.90 -6.02
N ILE A 93 6.41 -15.03 -6.51
CA ILE A 93 5.73 -15.94 -7.43
C ILE A 93 4.50 -16.63 -6.82
N TYR A 94 4.43 -16.73 -5.50
CA TYR A 94 3.30 -17.34 -4.77
C TYR A 94 2.25 -16.30 -4.36
N TYR A 95 2.55 -15.02 -4.56
CA TYR A 95 1.68 -13.94 -4.15
C TYR A 95 0.80 -13.48 -5.31
N ASN A 96 -0.47 -13.31 -4.98
CA ASN A 96 -1.40 -12.56 -5.81
C ASN A 96 -1.87 -11.34 -5.00
N PRO A 97 -2.22 -10.22 -5.64
CA PRO A 97 -2.80 -9.08 -4.94
C PRO A 97 -3.97 -9.52 -4.04
N ILE A 98 -4.05 -8.98 -2.83
CA ILE A 98 -5.18 -9.21 -1.95
C ILE A 98 -6.40 -8.54 -2.57
N GLY A 99 -7.41 -9.33 -2.93
CA GLY A 99 -8.56 -8.89 -3.72
C GLY A 99 -8.21 -8.61 -5.18
N ASP A 100 -7.78 -9.63 -5.91
CA ASP A 100 -7.36 -9.53 -7.31
C ASP A 100 -8.49 -9.43 -8.33
N SER A 101 -9.74 -9.23 -7.89
CA SER A 101 -10.86 -8.91 -8.76
C SER A 101 -11.87 -7.97 -8.08
N ASN A 102 -12.66 -7.26 -8.88
CA ASN A 102 -13.69 -6.33 -8.36
C ASN A 102 -14.81 -7.04 -7.60
N ASN A 103 -14.96 -8.36 -7.76
CA ASN A 103 -15.97 -9.15 -7.04
C ASN A 103 -15.48 -9.59 -5.65
N ASN A 104 -14.16 -9.64 -5.45
CA ASN A 104 -13.54 -10.21 -4.26
C ASN A 104 -12.65 -9.17 -3.57
N CYS A 105 -13.18 -7.97 -3.31
CA CYS A 105 -12.42 -6.91 -2.63
C CYS A 105 -12.23 -7.23 -1.13
N PHE A 106 -11.08 -6.82 -0.59
CA PHE A 106 -10.82 -6.90 0.84
C PHE A 106 -11.52 -5.76 1.60
N SER A 107 -12.18 -6.10 2.71
CA SER A 107 -13.01 -5.20 3.53
C SER A 107 -12.59 -5.19 5.00
N GLY A 108 -11.37 -5.64 5.30
CA GLY A 108 -10.82 -5.61 6.65
C GLY A 108 -10.09 -4.30 6.98
N ASN A 109 -9.53 -4.27 8.18
CA ASN A 109 -8.75 -3.15 8.71
C ASN A 109 -7.31 -3.60 8.96
N ILE A 110 -6.36 -3.01 8.25
CA ILE A 110 -4.93 -3.27 8.35
C ILE A 110 -4.27 -2.15 9.14
N ASP A 111 -3.66 -2.50 10.27
CA ASP A 111 -2.68 -1.68 10.96
C ASP A 111 -1.27 -2.16 10.61
N GLY A 112 -0.58 -1.40 9.78
CA GLY A 112 0.80 -1.67 9.40
C GLY A 112 1.78 -1.53 10.57
N ASN A 113 1.39 -0.91 11.70
CA ASN A 113 2.22 -0.80 12.90
C ASN A 113 3.66 -0.31 12.60
N GLY A 114 3.77 0.60 11.62
CA GLY A 114 5.02 1.17 11.14
C GLY A 114 5.95 0.19 10.44
N LYS A 115 5.42 -0.90 9.90
CA LYS A 115 6.18 -1.91 9.15
C LYS A 115 6.19 -1.64 7.66
N ILE A 116 7.09 -2.32 6.96
CA ILE A 116 7.26 -2.18 5.51
C ILE A 116 7.15 -3.51 4.77
N ILE A 117 6.70 -3.43 3.52
CA ILE A 117 6.83 -4.49 2.52
C ILE A 117 8.05 -4.21 1.65
N SER A 118 8.87 -5.23 1.42
CA SER A 118 10.07 -5.17 0.57
C SER A 118 10.15 -6.35 -0.41
N ASN A 119 10.88 -6.16 -1.51
CA ASN A 119 11.22 -7.19 -2.51
C ASN A 119 10.00 -7.87 -3.14
N LEU A 120 8.83 -7.22 -3.13
CA LEU A 120 7.63 -7.72 -3.79
C LEU A 120 7.66 -7.32 -5.27
N THR A 121 7.63 -8.31 -6.15
CA THR A 121 7.53 -8.11 -7.60
C THR A 121 6.23 -8.69 -8.12
N ILE A 122 5.38 -7.86 -8.73
CA ILE A 122 4.13 -8.30 -9.37
C ILE A 122 4.14 -7.84 -10.81
N SER A 123 4.08 -8.78 -11.76
CA SER A 123 3.93 -8.49 -13.19
C SER A 123 2.74 -9.25 -13.74
N LYS A 124 1.66 -8.55 -14.10
CA LYS A 124 0.39 -9.16 -14.53
C LYS A 124 -0.28 -8.37 -15.65
N ASN A 125 -1.12 -9.07 -16.41
CA ASN A 125 -2.02 -8.47 -17.41
C ASN A 125 -3.30 -7.88 -16.79
N ASP A 126 -3.26 -7.46 -15.52
CA ASP A 126 -4.44 -6.99 -14.76
C ASP A 126 -3.99 -6.02 -13.66
N SER A 127 -4.88 -5.75 -12.71
CA SER A 127 -4.72 -4.92 -11.52
C SER A 127 -3.55 -5.39 -10.67
N VAL A 128 -2.58 -4.49 -10.44
CA VAL A 128 -1.40 -4.77 -9.59
C VAL A 128 -1.32 -3.85 -8.40
N GLY A 129 -0.90 -4.44 -7.27
CA GLY A 129 -0.67 -3.78 -6.00
C GLY A 129 -0.50 -4.82 -4.90
N LEU A 130 -0.09 -4.40 -3.70
CA LEU A 130 -0.21 -5.26 -2.53
C LEU A 130 -1.67 -5.71 -2.36
N PHE A 131 -2.59 -4.75 -2.48
CA PHE A 131 -4.02 -4.99 -2.61
C PHE A 131 -4.47 -4.72 -4.04
N GLY A 132 -5.17 -5.67 -4.66
CA GLY A 132 -5.80 -5.47 -5.96
C GLY A 132 -7.06 -4.62 -5.82
N CYS A 133 -7.89 -4.94 -4.84
CA CYS A 133 -9.13 -4.24 -4.56
C CYS A 133 -9.42 -4.20 -3.07
N ILE A 134 -9.79 -3.03 -2.58
CA ILE A 134 -10.35 -2.84 -1.24
C ILE A 134 -11.72 -2.15 -1.32
N SER A 135 -12.62 -2.52 -0.41
CA SER A 135 -13.96 -1.94 -0.31
C SER A 135 -14.39 -1.84 1.15
N GLY A 136 -14.72 -0.63 1.63
CA GLY A 136 -15.06 -0.42 3.05
C GLY A 136 -13.91 -0.72 4.01
N ALA A 137 -12.66 -0.66 3.53
CA ALA A 137 -11.48 -1.07 4.27
C ALA A 137 -10.71 0.12 4.84
N THR A 138 -9.89 -0.14 5.86
CA THR A 138 -8.89 0.81 6.35
C THR A 138 -7.49 0.20 6.20
N ILE A 139 -6.55 0.94 5.62
CA ILE A 139 -5.13 0.59 5.65
C ILE A 139 -4.39 1.77 6.27
N GLN A 140 -3.62 1.49 7.32
CA GLN A 140 -2.82 2.53 7.97
C GLN A 140 -1.39 2.11 8.28
N SER A 141 -0.49 3.10 8.40
CA SER A 141 0.85 2.95 8.97
C SER A 141 1.71 1.86 8.29
N LEU A 142 1.62 1.75 6.96
CA LEU A 142 2.31 0.74 6.15
C LEU A 142 3.13 1.39 5.03
N GLY A 143 4.38 0.94 4.85
CA GLY A 143 5.27 1.42 3.80
C GLY A 143 5.52 0.38 2.70
N ILE A 144 5.57 0.82 1.45
CA ILE A 144 6.08 0.01 0.34
C ILE A 144 7.49 0.48 -0.02
N ALA A 145 8.47 -0.39 0.14
CA ALA A 145 9.88 -0.08 -0.09
C ALA A 145 10.21 0.12 -1.58
N ASN A 146 11.36 0.75 -1.85
CA ASN A 146 11.87 0.97 -3.20
C ASN A 146 12.34 -0.30 -3.91
N SER A 147 12.53 -1.40 -3.18
CA SER A 147 12.84 -2.70 -3.76
C SER A 147 11.62 -3.45 -4.30
N CYS A 148 10.41 -2.89 -4.15
CA CYS A 148 9.20 -3.44 -4.75
C CYS A 148 9.00 -2.92 -6.19
N SER A 149 8.47 -3.79 -7.06
CA SER A 149 8.20 -3.49 -8.47
C SER A 149 6.84 -4.00 -8.90
N PHE A 150 6.09 -3.18 -9.63
CA PHE A 150 4.75 -3.50 -10.11
C PHE A 150 4.63 -3.20 -11.60
N THR A 151 4.25 -4.19 -12.40
CA THR A 151 4.06 -4.04 -13.85
C THR A 151 2.65 -4.46 -14.22
N SER A 152 1.89 -3.55 -14.84
CA SER A 152 0.51 -3.79 -15.25
C SER A 152 0.25 -3.38 -16.70
N ASN A 153 -0.66 -4.12 -17.34
CA ASN A 153 -1.25 -3.79 -18.63
C ASN A 153 -2.66 -3.19 -18.52
N VAL A 154 -3.13 -2.84 -17.33
CA VAL A 154 -4.47 -2.25 -17.14
C VAL A 154 -4.43 -1.13 -16.11
N ASN A 155 -4.43 -1.47 -14.82
CA ASN A 155 -4.44 -0.53 -13.71
C ASN A 155 -3.38 -0.95 -12.68
N GLY A 156 -2.74 0.01 -12.03
CA GLY A 156 -1.75 -0.30 -11.01
C GLY A 156 -1.65 0.76 -9.93
N GLY A 157 -1.48 0.30 -8.69
CA GLY A 157 -1.06 1.10 -7.56
C GLY A 157 -0.27 0.25 -6.59
N SER A 158 0.90 0.71 -6.14
CA SER A 158 1.83 -0.15 -5.39
C SER A 158 1.21 -0.69 -4.09
N LEU A 159 0.44 0.14 -3.39
CA LEU A 159 -0.29 -0.25 -2.19
C LEU A 159 -1.66 -0.83 -2.56
N VAL A 160 -2.46 -0.08 -3.33
CA VAL A 160 -3.82 -0.48 -3.70
C VAL A 160 -4.09 -0.18 -5.18
N CYS A 161 -4.52 -1.15 -5.98
CA CYS A 161 -4.94 -0.86 -7.34
C CYS A 161 -6.31 -0.16 -7.39
N HIS A 162 -7.32 -0.71 -6.74
CA HIS A 162 -8.67 -0.14 -6.70
C HIS A 162 -9.18 0.00 -5.26
N ALA A 163 -9.66 1.18 -4.87
CA ALA A 163 -10.25 1.43 -3.56
C ALA A 163 -11.64 2.04 -3.67
N SER A 164 -12.60 1.43 -2.97
CA SER A 164 -13.97 1.93 -2.88
C SER A 164 -14.38 2.16 -1.42
N ASN A 165 -14.96 3.33 -1.10
CA ASN A 165 -15.47 3.66 0.23
C ASN A 165 -14.48 3.33 1.38
N SER A 166 -13.19 3.55 1.15
CA SER A 166 -12.11 3.09 2.03
C SER A 166 -11.30 4.26 2.59
N THR A 167 -10.37 3.96 3.49
CA THR A 167 -9.43 4.94 4.05
C THR A 167 -8.00 4.40 3.97
N ILE A 168 -7.09 5.22 3.43
CA ILE A 168 -5.64 4.96 3.40
C ILE A 168 -4.98 6.09 4.21
N ASN A 169 -4.29 5.75 5.31
CA ASN A 169 -3.81 6.74 6.25
C ASN A 169 -2.37 6.48 6.72
N LYS A 170 -1.51 7.50 6.75
CA LYS A 170 -0.11 7.34 7.22
C LYS A 170 0.63 6.24 6.47
N CYS A 171 0.43 6.14 5.16
CA CYS A 171 1.07 5.15 4.30
C CYS A 171 2.03 5.82 3.32
N TYR A 172 2.99 5.06 2.82
CA TYR A 172 3.85 5.55 1.76
C TYR A 172 4.23 4.48 0.74
N SER A 173 4.68 4.93 -0.42
CA SER A 173 5.34 4.08 -1.40
C SER A 173 6.56 4.74 -2.03
N LYS A 174 7.62 3.95 -2.21
CA LYS A 174 8.85 4.29 -2.93
C LYS A 174 9.11 3.34 -4.12
N ALA A 175 8.13 2.51 -4.47
CA ALA A 175 8.24 1.42 -5.44
C ALA A 175 8.50 1.89 -6.88
N SER A 176 8.89 0.95 -7.73
CA SER A 176 8.89 1.12 -9.19
C SER A 176 7.57 0.61 -9.78
N LEU A 177 6.95 1.37 -10.68
CA LEU A 177 5.73 0.99 -11.38
C LEU A 177 5.87 1.18 -12.90
N ALA A 178 5.43 0.20 -13.66
CA ALA A 178 5.43 0.21 -15.11
C ALA A 178 4.04 -0.08 -15.70
N GLY A 179 3.56 0.82 -16.56
CA GLY A 179 2.40 0.62 -17.42
C GLY A 179 2.83 0.17 -18.82
N ASN A 180 2.54 -1.07 -19.19
CA ASN A 180 3.09 -1.70 -20.40
C ASN A 180 2.12 -1.80 -21.59
N SER A 181 0.93 -1.18 -21.47
CA SER A 181 -0.12 -1.22 -22.49
C SER A 181 -0.75 0.14 -22.73
N THR A 182 -1.32 0.30 -23.92
CA THR A 182 -2.10 1.49 -24.27
C THR A 182 -3.22 1.71 -23.26
N ASN A 183 -3.36 2.94 -22.78
CA ASN A 183 -4.34 3.33 -21.76
C ASN A 183 -4.12 2.72 -20.36
N SER A 184 -2.91 2.24 -20.05
CA SER A 184 -2.56 1.83 -18.68
C SER A 184 -2.77 2.97 -17.68
N LYS A 185 -3.36 2.67 -16.52
CA LYS A 185 -3.65 3.66 -15.47
C LYS A 185 -2.81 3.36 -14.23
N ILE A 186 -1.70 4.08 -14.08
CA ILE A 186 -0.71 3.81 -13.03
C ILE A 186 -0.67 4.96 -12.03
N GLY A 187 -0.93 4.65 -10.76
CA GLY A 187 -0.80 5.59 -9.66
C GLY A 187 0.26 5.13 -8.68
N GLY A 188 1.11 6.04 -8.21
CA GLY A 188 2.27 5.63 -7.43
C GLY A 188 1.94 4.97 -6.08
N LEU A 189 0.88 5.38 -5.40
CA LEU A 189 0.38 4.76 -4.18
C LEU A 189 -0.91 3.98 -4.45
N ALA A 190 -1.85 4.59 -5.19
CA ALA A 190 -3.13 3.98 -5.52
C ALA A 190 -3.51 4.16 -7.00
N GLY A 191 -4.10 3.14 -7.62
CA GLY A 191 -4.58 3.25 -9.01
C GLY A 191 -5.84 4.12 -9.11
N TYR A 192 -6.95 3.64 -8.57
CA TYR A 192 -8.24 4.30 -8.66
C TYR A 192 -8.93 4.40 -7.30
N LEU A 193 -9.47 5.59 -6.99
CA LEU A 193 -10.24 5.85 -5.78
C LEU A 193 -11.69 6.20 -6.11
N ASN A 194 -12.63 5.58 -5.39
CA ASN A 194 -14.06 5.84 -5.46
C ASN A 194 -14.59 6.06 -4.04
N GLY A 195 -15.08 7.27 -3.73
CA GLY A 195 -15.53 7.61 -2.36
C GLY A 195 -14.50 7.32 -1.27
N THR A 196 -13.20 7.39 -1.60
CA THR A 196 -12.10 6.95 -0.74
C THR A 196 -11.23 8.12 -0.32
N SER A 197 -10.72 8.09 0.92
CA SER A 197 -9.83 9.12 1.44
C SER A 197 -8.38 8.64 1.57
N ILE A 198 -7.45 9.47 1.12
CA ILE A 198 -6.01 9.36 1.41
C ILE A 198 -5.65 10.47 2.38
N ASN A 199 -5.04 10.11 3.51
CA ASN A 199 -4.69 11.06 4.57
C ASN A 199 -3.25 10.84 5.03
N ASN A 200 -2.48 11.92 5.18
CA ASN A 200 -1.12 11.85 5.74
C ASN A 200 -0.24 10.84 5.01
N CYS A 201 -0.26 10.82 3.67
CA CYS A 201 0.48 9.85 2.89
C CYS A 201 1.55 10.53 2.05
N TYR A 202 2.55 9.77 1.63
CA TYR A 202 3.48 10.26 0.62
C TYR A 202 3.84 9.23 -0.44
N SER A 203 4.27 9.73 -1.59
CA SER A 203 4.66 8.90 -2.73
C SER A 203 5.96 9.42 -3.33
N ARG A 204 6.92 8.51 -3.51
CA ARG A 204 8.23 8.77 -4.10
C ARG A 204 8.63 7.64 -5.05
N ASN A 205 7.71 7.35 -5.95
CA ASN A 205 7.81 6.21 -6.84
C ASN A 205 8.61 6.55 -8.09
N SER A 206 9.12 5.51 -8.75
CA SER A 206 9.59 5.59 -10.14
C SER A 206 8.47 5.06 -11.03
N ILE A 207 7.90 5.90 -11.88
CA ILE A 207 6.80 5.53 -12.78
C ILE A 207 7.26 5.65 -14.23
N THR A 208 7.01 4.61 -15.03
CA THR A 208 7.26 4.57 -16.47
C THR A 208 6.05 4.04 -17.21
N ASN A 209 5.72 4.59 -18.38
CA ASN A 209 4.76 4.01 -19.31
C ASN A 209 5.48 3.73 -20.63
N SER A 210 5.19 2.59 -21.26
CA SER A 210 5.82 2.21 -22.53
C SER A 210 4.95 2.49 -23.76
N SER A 211 3.79 3.15 -23.59
CA SER A 211 2.81 3.34 -24.66
C SER A 211 2.00 4.63 -24.50
N SER A 212 1.52 5.14 -25.62
CA SER A 212 0.67 6.34 -25.69
C SER A 212 -0.71 6.13 -25.04
N GLY A 213 -1.29 7.23 -24.55
CA GLY A 213 -2.66 7.26 -24.02
C GLY A 213 -2.77 6.80 -22.55
N SER A 214 -1.66 6.44 -21.92
CA SER A 214 -1.64 6.05 -20.50
C SER A 214 -2.00 7.22 -19.58
N TYR A 215 -2.57 6.87 -18.43
CA TYR A 215 -2.89 7.78 -17.34
C TYR A 215 -1.89 7.57 -16.22
N SER A 216 -1.38 8.64 -15.63
CA SER A 216 -0.42 8.54 -14.53
C SER A 216 -0.62 9.55 -13.43
N GLY A 217 -0.58 9.05 -12.20
CA GLY A 217 -0.57 9.87 -11.00
C GLY A 217 0.65 9.59 -10.15
N GLY A 218 1.41 10.60 -9.74
CA GLY A 218 2.56 10.38 -8.86
C GLY A 218 2.13 9.79 -7.51
N MET A 219 0.95 10.15 -6.99
CA MET A 219 0.29 9.48 -5.87
C MET A 219 -0.90 8.62 -6.32
N VAL A 220 -1.86 9.20 -7.07
CA VAL A 220 -3.09 8.49 -7.46
C VAL A 220 -3.39 8.65 -8.94
N CYS A 221 -3.63 7.57 -9.68
CA CYS A 221 -3.92 7.72 -11.11
C CYS A 221 -5.24 8.45 -11.35
N SER A 222 -6.31 8.04 -10.68
CA SER A 222 -7.63 8.67 -10.87
C SER A 222 -8.45 8.67 -9.58
N ILE A 223 -9.18 9.76 -9.35
CA ILE A 223 -10.10 9.91 -8.23
C ILE A 223 -11.52 10.21 -8.72
N ASP A 224 -12.51 9.63 -8.06
CA ASP A 224 -13.92 9.77 -8.37
C ASP A 224 -14.80 9.81 -7.10
N ASN A 225 -16.06 10.23 -7.25
CA ASN A 225 -17.11 10.20 -6.23
C ASN A 225 -16.68 10.85 -4.91
N ASN A 226 -16.27 12.12 -4.97
CA ASN A 226 -15.79 12.89 -3.81
C ASN A 226 -14.67 12.21 -3.01
N SER A 227 -13.82 11.42 -3.67
CA SER A 227 -12.56 10.96 -3.07
C SER A 227 -11.66 12.15 -2.70
N THR A 228 -10.89 12.02 -1.63
CA THR A 228 -10.07 13.12 -1.09
C THR A 228 -8.62 12.72 -0.85
N ILE A 229 -7.72 13.71 -0.95
CA ILE A 229 -6.29 13.60 -0.64
C ILE A 229 -5.89 14.74 0.28
N LEU A 230 -5.64 14.41 1.55
CA LEU A 230 -5.43 15.39 2.61
C LEU A 230 -4.04 15.24 3.25
N ASN A 231 -3.39 16.36 3.56
CA ASN A 231 -2.11 16.40 4.29
C ASN A 231 -1.06 15.48 3.67
N SER A 232 -0.97 15.43 2.33
CA SER A 232 -0.20 14.40 1.62
C SER A 232 0.69 15.00 0.54
N TYR A 233 1.74 14.29 0.11
CA TYR A 233 2.58 14.81 -0.97
C TYR A 233 3.08 13.76 -1.97
N SER A 234 3.37 14.21 -3.18
CA SER A 234 4.07 13.40 -4.19
C SER A 234 5.35 14.08 -4.67
N SER A 235 6.47 13.36 -4.60
CA SER A 235 7.76 13.75 -5.19
C SER A 235 8.38 12.51 -5.83
N PRO A 236 7.95 12.16 -7.06
CA PRO A 236 8.46 11.00 -7.78
C PRO A 236 9.99 11.02 -7.92
N VAL A 237 10.58 9.84 -8.14
CA VAL A 237 12.00 9.72 -8.53
C VAL A 237 12.14 9.83 -10.04
N SER A 238 11.19 9.23 -10.76
CA SER A 238 11.02 9.39 -12.21
C SER A 238 9.53 9.39 -12.51
N PHE A 239 9.15 10.13 -13.55
CA PHE A 239 7.77 10.19 -14.00
C PHE A 239 7.75 10.12 -15.53
N PRO A 240 6.74 9.50 -16.16
CA PRO A 240 6.67 9.44 -17.62
C PRO A 240 6.63 10.86 -18.20
N THR A 241 6.74 11.07 -19.52
CA THR A 241 6.61 12.42 -20.16
C THR A 241 5.40 12.59 -21.09
N ASP A 242 4.64 11.53 -21.35
CA ASP A 242 3.47 11.49 -22.25
C ASP A 242 2.14 11.08 -21.55
N GLY A 243 1.02 11.15 -22.27
CA GLY A 243 -0.30 10.75 -21.76
C GLY A 243 -0.92 11.72 -20.75
N THR A 244 -2.07 11.35 -20.20
CA THR A 244 -2.78 12.13 -19.16
C THR A 244 -2.11 11.92 -17.81
N ARG A 245 -1.82 13.01 -17.10
CA ARG A 245 -0.82 12.96 -16.04
C ARG A 245 -1.05 14.02 -14.99
N GLY A 246 -0.66 13.73 -13.76
CA GLY A 246 -0.52 14.74 -12.70
C GLY A 246 0.34 14.20 -11.57
N ILE A 247 1.17 15.07 -10.98
CA ILE A 247 2.15 14.61 -9.97
C ILE A 247 1.44 14.19 -8.69
N LEU A 248 0.39 14.89 -8.25
CA LEU A 248 -0.47 14.39 -7.18
C LEU A 248 -1.50 13.38 -7.73
N VAL A 249 -2.33 13.83 -8.68
CA VAL A 249 -3.42 13.03 -9.26
C VAL A 249 -3.46 13.13 -10.78
N GLY A 250 -3.58 12.00 -11.47
CA GLY A 250 -3.64 11.95 -12.94
C GLY A 250 -4.96 12.46 -13.53
N SER A 251 -6.10 12.03 -12.98
CA SER A 251 -7.44 12.37 -13.45
C SER A 251 -8.42 12.54 -12.29
N ILE A 252 -9.38 13.45 -12.46
CA ILE A 252 -10.36 13.80 -11.44
C ILE A 252 -11.75 13.79 -12.07
N ALA A 253 -12.67 13.03 -11.50
CA ALA A 253 -14.08 13.01 -11.88
C ALA A 253 -14.96 13.18 -10.64
N ASN A 254 -16.13 13.81 -10.80
CA ASN A 254 -17.17 13.94 -9.75
C ASN A 254 -16.66 14.26 -8.34
N CYS A 255 -15.69 15.18 -8.22
CA CYS A 255 -15.11 15.59 -6.95
C CYS A 255 -15.23 17.11 -6.76
N THR A 256 -15.61 17.54 -5.56
CA THR A 256 -15.57 18.94 -5.15
C THR A 256 -14.41 19.17 -4.18
N ASN A 257 -13.47 20.04 -4.53
CA ASN A 257 -12.28 20.37 -3.72
C ASN A 257 -11.55 19.13 -3.14
N PRO A 258 -11.11 18.17 -3.98
CA PRO A 258 -10.62 16.87 -3.52
C PRO A 258 -9.26 16.90 -2.79
N SER A 259 -8.62 18.07 -2.67
CA SER A 259 -7.30 18.20 -2.06
C SER A 259 -7.25 19.37 -1.10
N LEU A 260 -6.75 19.12 0.12
CA LEU A 260 -6.46 20.14 1.12
C LEU A 260 -5.12 19.83 1.77
N ASN A 261 -4.27 20.86 1.92
CA ASN A 261 -2.94 20.74 2.49
C ASN A 261 -2.11 19.61 1.85
N SER A 262 -2.25 19.44 0.53
CA SER A 262 -1.53 18.42 -0.22
C SER A 262 -0.69 19.05 -1.32
N TYR A 263 0.45 18.44 -1.60
CA TYR A 263 1.56 19.09 -2.32
C TYR A 263 2.15 18.18 -3.37
N TYR A 264 2.82 18.76 -4.37
CA TYR A 264 3.57 17.98 -5.34
C TYR A 264 4.84 18.70 -5.80
N ASP A 265 5.83 17.88 -6.19
CA ASP A 265 7.13 18.33 -6.67
C ASP A 265 7.03 18.85 -8.11
N SER A 266 7.17 20.17 -8.23
CA SER A 266 7.02 20.89 -9.48
C SER A 266 8.16 20.66 -10.47
N THR A 267 9.25 20.01 -10.05
CA THR A 267 10.36 19.65 -10.96
C THR A 267 9.92 18.68 -12.07
N PHE A 268 8.81 17.97 -11.87
CA PHE A 268 8.22 17.07 -12.86
C PHE A 268 7.08 17.71 -13.67
N ASN A 269 6.85 19.02 -13.53
CA ASN A 269 5.78 19.69 -14.26
C ASN A 269 6.03 19.68 -15.77
N VAL A 270 4.96 19.46 -16.52
CA VAL A 270 4.91 19.62 -17.98
C VAL A 270 3.69 20.47 -18.35
N SER A 271 3.68 21.01 -19.56
CA SER A 271 2.65 21.96 -20.01
C SER A 271 1.21 21.43 -19.99
N SER A 272 1.01 20.12 -20.10
CA SER A 272 -0.30 19.47 -20.17
C SER A 272 -0.49 18.42 -19.08
N MET A 273 -0.69 18.87 -17.84
CA MET A 273 -0.95 18.00 -16.69
C MET A 273 -2.15 18.47 -15.87
N THR A 274 -2.76 17.54 -15.15
CA THR A 274 -3.75 17.79 -14.11
C THR A 274 -3.07 18.44 -12.91
N ILE A 275 -3.53 19.62 -12.54
CA ILE A 275 -3.01 20.39 -11.40
C ILE A 275 -3.97 20.20 -10.22
N LEU A 276 -3.49 19.55 -9.16
CA LEU A 276 -4.22 19.39 -7.91
C LEU A 276 -3.24 19.48 -6.73
N GLY A 277 -3.58 20.30 -5.73
CA GLY A 277 -2.70 20.60 -4.60
C GLY A 277 -1.74 21.75 -4.88
N THR A 278 -0.86 22.01 -3.92
CA THR A 278 0.10 23.12 -3.94
C THR A 278 1.41 22.68 -4.59
N SER A 279 1.79 23.36 -5.66
CA SER A 279 3.05 23.14 -6.40
C SER A 279 4.24 23.70 -5.62
N LEU A 280 5.24 22.88 -5.30
CA LEU A 280 6.48 23.31 -4.66
C LEU A 280 7.68 22.66 -5.37
N THR A 281 8.80 23.37 -5.47
CA THR A 281 10.06 22.74 -5.93
C THR A 281 10.58 21.76 -4.89
N LEU A 282 11.38 20.78 -5.32
CA LEU A 282 12.09 19.87 -4.41
C LEU A 282 12.85 20.61 -3.29
N THR A 283 13.49 21.75 -3.60
CA THR A 283 14.19 22.57 -2.61
C THR A 283 13.23 23.13 -1.54
N GLN A 284 12.06 23.63 -1.94
CA GLN A 284 11.04 24.12 -1.01
C GLN A 284 10.46 22.97 -0.17
N MET A 285 10.25 21.80 -0.77
CA MET A 285 9.73 20.62 -0.04
C MET A 285 10.72 20.02 0.98
N ARG A 286 11.98 20.49 1.01
CA ARG A 286 13.00 20.02 1.97
C ARG A 286 13.11 20.91 3.21
N THR A 287 12.40 22.03 3.26
CA THR A 287 12.51 23.00 4.36
C THR A 287 11.68 22.60 5.57
N LEU A 288 12.02 23.18 6.73
CA LEU A 288 11.22 23.06 7.95
C LEU A 288 9.82 23.64 7.75
N ASP A 289 9.71 24.80 7.09
CA ASP A 289 8.42 25.47 6.82
C ASP A 289 7.46 24.54 6.08
N PHE A 290 7.96 23.82 5.07
CA PHE A 290 7.14 22.83 4.37
C PHE A 290 6.71 21.69 5.29
N ALA A 291 7.63 21.16 6.10
CA ALA A 291 7.31 20.08 7.03
C ALA A 291 6.25 20.51 8.07
N MET A 292 6.32 21.75 8.56
CA MET A 292 5.32 22.33 9.47
C MET A 292 3.98 22.56 8.77
N ALA A 293 3.98 23.09 7.55
CA ALA A 293 2.76 23.29 6.76
C ALA A 293 2.05 21.96 6.46
N LEU A 294 2.79 20.96 5.96
CA LEU A 294 2.30 19.61 5.72
C LEU A 294 1.72 18.97 6.99
N ASN A 295 2.35 19.19 8.14
CA ASN A 295 1.90 18.62 9.40
C ASN A 295 0.61 19.25 9.93
N ALA A 296 0.27 20.48 9.52
CA ALA A 296 -0.96 21.18 9.93
C ALA A 296 -1.27 21.04 11.43
N CYS A 297 -0.24 21.16 12.27
CA CYS A 297 -0.33 21.07 13.73
C CYS A 297 -0.85 19.73 14.29
N GLN A 298 -0.78 18.67 13.51
CA GLN A 298 -1.06 17.33 13.97
C GLN A 298 0.06 16.83 14.90
N THR A 299 -0.30 15.99 15.86
CA THR A 299 0.66 15.38 16.79
C THR A 299 1.14 14.04 16.27
N ASN A 300 2.46 13.82 16.30
CA ASN A 300 3.09 12.53 15.98
C ASN A 300 2.70 11.96 14.60
N VAL A 301 2.55 12.82 13.58
CA VAL A 301 2.24 12.40 12.20
C VAL A 301 3.46 12.50 11.30
N TRP A 302 4.09 13.67 11.25
CA TRP A 302 5.24 13.92 10.40
C TRP A 302 6.51 14.20 11.21
N LYS A 303 7.64 13.84 10.61
CA LYS A 303 8.99 14.20 11.03
C LYS A 303 9.71 14.87 9.86
N TRP A 304 10.71 15.67 10.18
CA TRP A 304 11.51 16.38 9.18
C TRP A 304 12.85 15.67 8.95
N ALA A 305 13.21 15.51 7.68
CA ALA A 305 14.51 14.94 7.30
C ALA A 305 15.68 15.94 7.41
N ASN A 306 15.41 17.22 7.73
CA ASN A 306 16.41 18.28 7.77
C ASN A 306 17.29 18.35 6.51
N GLY A 307 16.67 18.20 5.33
CA GLY A 307 17.36 18.18 4.05
C GLY A 307 18.34 17.01 3.84
N ASN A 308 18.41 16.04 4.76
CA ASN A 308 19.33 14.92 4.67
C ASN A 308 18.92 13.98 3.52
N ASN A 309 19.71 13.95 2.45
CA ASN A 309 19.42 13.14 1.26
C ASN A 309 19.32 11.63 1.55
N SER A 310 20.03 11.13 2.56
CA SER A 310 19.97 9.72 2.99
C SER A 310 18.64 9.39 3.69
N LEU A 311 17.93 10.39 4.20
CA LEU A 311 16.64 10.24 4.87
C LEU A 311 15.53 10.75 3.97
N ASN A 312 14.87 9.83 3.26
CA ASN A 312 13.76 10.16 2.36
C ASN A 312 14.08 11.30 1.37
N ASN A 313 15.32 11.41 0.90
CA ASN A 313 15.78 12.47 0.00
C ASN A 313 15.58 13.90 0.53
N GLY A 314 15.69 14.07 1.85
CA GLY A 314 15.51 15.34 2.54
C GLY A 314 14.06 15.79 2.71
N LEU A 315 13.09 14.97 2.29
CA LEU A 315 11.65 15.28 2.38
C LEU A 315 11.07 14.81 3.72
N PRO A 316 10.00 15.46 4.23
CA PRO A 316 9.26 15.00 5.40
C PRO A 316 8.89 13.52 5.32
N MET A 317 8.92 12.84 6.46
CA MET A 317 8.65 11.41 6.59
C MET A 317 7.62 11.18 7.67
N LEU A 318 7.01 10.00 7.66
CA LEU A 318 6.00 9.67 8.65
C LEU A 318 6.67 9.39 10.00
N ASN A 319 6.06 9.85 11.08
CA ASN A 319 6.62 9.75 12.42
C ASN A 319 6.90 8.31 12.84
N TRP A 320 6.07 7.36 12.40
CA TRP A 320 6.24 5.94 12.68
C TRP A 320 7.47 5.33 12.01
N GLU A 321 8.07 5.98 10.99
CA GLU A 321 9.33 5.52 10.40
C GLU A 321 10.49 5.58 11.41
N GLY A 322 10.30 6.26 12.56
CA GLY A 322 11.25 6.26 13.68
C GLY A 322 12.49 7.12 13.46
N ILE A 323 12.77 7.52 12.22
CA ILE A 323 13.90 8.34 11.79
C ILE A 323 13.51 9.80 11.56
N GLY A 324 14.50 10.69 11.49
CA GLY A 324 14.29 12.14 11.31
C GLY A 324 14.02 12.90 12.61
N GLU A 325 13.94 14.22 12.48
CA GLU A 325 13.77 15.17 13.58
C GLU A 325 12.28 15.39 13.90
N VAL A 326 11.98 15.58 15.19
CA VAL A 326 10.64 15.94 15.65
C VAL A 326 10.35 17.38 15.23
N LEU A 327 9.14 17.62 14.74
CA LEU A 327 8.71 18.96 14.36
C LEU A 327 8.51 19.83 15.62
N PRO A 328 8.86 21.13 15.57
CA PRO A 328 8.49 22.07 16.62
C PRO A 328 6.98 22.08 16.87
N PHE A 329 6.59 22.37 18.11
CA PHE A 329 5.17 22.58 18.42
C PHE A 329 4.64 23.76 17.62
N CYS A 330 3.40 23.65 17.13
CA CYS A 330 2.71 24.75 16.44
C CYS A 330 2.40 25.97 17.35
N GLY A 331 2.78 25.94 18.62
CA GLY A 331 2.56 26.99 19.59
C GLY A 331 3.85 27.65 20.03
N SER A 332 4.34 28.61 19.26
CA SER A 332 5.01 29.82 19.77
C SER A 332 5.23 30.80 18.60
N SER A 333 4.20 31.60 18.31
CA SER A 333 4.46 32.97 17.88
C SER A 333 4.88 33.75 19.13
N GLU A 334 6.17 34.06 19.24
CA GLU A 334 6.58 35.32 19.86
C GLU A 334 6.63 36.39 18.76
#